data_AF-A0A4Q3XX19-F1
#
_entry.id   AF-A0A4Q3XX19-F1
#
_cell.length_a   1.000
_cell.length_b   1.000
_cell.length_c   1.000
_cell.angle_alpha   90.00
_cell.angle_beta   90.00
_cell.angle_gamma   90.00
#
_symmetry.space_group_name_H-M   'P 1'
#
loop_
_entity.id
_entity.type
_entity.pdbx_description
1 polymer ?
#
loop_
_entity_poly.entity_id
_entity_poly.type
_entity_poly.pdbx_seq_one_letter_code
_entity_poly.pdbx_strand_id
1 'polypeptide(L)'
;MHQLTDEKLKGLIIEETGQSEGSSVAGLILASIKAIKKYADFTAPTASEEVLDSSVAAPAFGQDQSVAIHPNIRSQGQGVGMNLAYTINLNLPATSDIAVFNAIFKSLRENLLQDGDA
;
A
#
# COMPACT_ATOMS: atom_id res chain seq x y z
N MET A 1 20.42 -1.93 12.40
CA MET A 1 19.73 -0.64 12.15
C MET A 1 19.74 0.32 13.35
N HIS A 2 19.23 -0.06 14.54
CA HIS A 2 19.05 0.91 15.64
C HIS A 2 20.35 1.46 16.28
N GLN A 3 21.47 0.73 16.17
CA GLN A 3 22.80 1.11 16.69
C GLN A 3 23.76 1.64 15.62
N LEU A 4 23.34 1.71 14.36
CA LEU A 4 24.23 2.17 13.29
C LEU A 4 24.29 3.69 13.24
N THR A 5 25.46 4.21 12.87
CA THR A 5 25.65 5.62 12.51
C THR A 5 24.98 5.92 11.17
N ASP A 6 24.61 7.18 10.97
CA ASP A 6 23.85 7.61 9.79
C ASP A 6 24.57 7.34 8.47
N GLU A 7 25.91 7.42 8.46
CA GLU A 7 26.75 7.13 7.29
C GLU A 7 26.69 5.65 6.89
N LYS A 8 26.81 4.75 7.87
CA LYS A 8 26.67 3.30 7.64
C LYS A 8 25.26 2.95 7.21
N LEU A 9 24.27 3.66 7.75
CA LEU A 9 22.87 3.48 7.37
C LEU A 9 22.60 3.91 5.94
N LYS A 10 23.17 5.05 5.53
CA LYS A 10 23.10 5.54 4.15
C LYS A 10 23.79 4.58 3.19
N GLY A 11 24.96 4.06 3.55
CA GLY A 11 25.68 3.05 2.76
C GLY A 11 24.86 1.78 2.54
N LEU A 12 24.23 1.27 3.60
CA LEU A 12 23.35 0.10 3.51
C LEU A 12 22.10 0.37 2.65
N ILE A 13 21.51 1.56 2.78
CA ILE A 13 20.38 1.95 1.91
C ILE A 13 20.83 1.95 0.44
N ILE A 14 22.00 2.49 0.13
CA ILE A 14 22.55 2.52 -1.22
C ILE A 14 22.80 1.11 -1.76
N GLU A 15 23.40 0.23 -0.94
CA GLU A 15 23.68 -1.16 -1.28
C GLU A 15 22.41 -1.95 -1.63
N GLU A 16 21.38 -1.84 -0.77
CA GLU A 16 20.12 -2.58 -0.94
C GLU A 16 19.21 -1.97 -2.02
N THR A 17 19.29 -0.66 -2.26
CA THR A 17 18.45 0.02 -3.27
C THR A 17 19.11 0.16 -4.63
N GLY A 18 20.41 -0.11 -4.74
CA GLY A 18 21.19 0.08 -5.97
C GLY A 18 21.29 1.54 -6.44
N GLN A 19 20.99 2.51 -5.57
CA GLN A 19 21.02 3.94 -5.91
C GLN A 19 22.46 4.47 -5.95
N SER A 20 22.71 5.55 -6.69
CA SER A 20 24.05 6.18 -6.68
C SER A 20 24.32 6.93 -5.37
N GLU A 21 25.59 7.08 -4.99
CA GLU A 21 25.98 7.76 -3.74
C GLU A 21 25.51 9.23 -3.65
N GLY A 22 25.32 9.87 -4.82
CA GLY A 22 24.78 11.22 -4.96
C GLY A 22 23.25 11.30 -5.07
N SER A 23 22.53 10.18 -4.99
CA SER A 23 21.08 10.14 -5.13
C SER A 23 20.39 10.83 -3.94
N SER A 24 19.53 11.81 -4.24
CA SER A 24 18.68 12.46 -3.24
C SER A 24 17.70 11.48 -2.60
N VAL A 25 17.33 10.41 -3.32
CA VAL A 25 16.42 9.35 -2.85
C VAL A 25 17.00 8.63 -1.63
N ALA A 26 18.28 8.27 -1.65
CA ALA A 26 18.94 7.63 -0.51
C ALA A 26 18.94 8.53 0.75
N GLY A 27 19.10 9.84 0.56
CA GLY A 27 19.00 10.83 1.64
C GLY A 27 17.59 10.94 2.21
N LEU A 28 16.57 10.90 1.34
CA LEU A 28 15.15 10.92 1.76
C LEU A 28 14.75 9.66 2.53
N ILE A 29 15.20 8.48 2.08
CA ILE A 29 14.96 7.22 2.80
C ILE A 29 15.58 7.28 4.20
N LEU A 30 16.82 7.76 4.31
CA LEU A 30 17.49 7.95 5.60
C LEU A 30 16.70 8.90 6.52
N ALA A 31 16.18 10.00 5.98
CA ALA A 31 15.38 10.96 6.73
C ALA A 31 14.07 10.35 7.24
N SER A 32 13.37 9.57 6.41
CA SER A 32 12.15 8.85 6.79
C SER A 32 12.41 7.85 7.92
N ILE A 33 13.48 7.07 7.81
CA ILE A 33 13.87 6.10 8.85
C ILE A 33 14.20 6.81 10.17
N LYS A 34 14.91 7.94 10.12
CA LYS A 34 15.19 8.77 11.31
C LYS A 34 13.93 9.31 11.97
N ALA A 35 12.97 9.77 11.17
CA ALA A 35 11.71 10.29 11.68
C ALA A 35 10.93 9.22 12.46
N ILE A 36 10.87 7.99 11.92
CA ILE A 36 10.18 6.87 12.56
C ILE A 36 10.95 6.37 13.80
N LYS A 37 12.30 6.35 13.74
CA LYS A 37 13.16 5.93 14.86
C LYS A 37 12.93 6.76 16.13
N LYS A 38 12.56 8.04 16.00
CA LYS A 38 12.23 8.91 17.15
C LYS A 38 11.06 8.38 17.98
N TYR A 39 10.14 7.65 17.36
CA TYR A 39 8.93 7.13 18.00
C TYR A 39 9.02 5.65 18.34
N ALA A 40 10.10 4.97 17.98
CA ALA A 40 10.28 3.55 18.20
C ALA A 40 11.01 3.30 19.53
N ASP A 41 10.34 2.60 20.45
CA ASP A 41 10.95 2.10 21.68
C ASP A 41 11.55 0.71 21.42
N PHE A 42 12.88 0.65 21.29
CA PHE A 42 13.63 -0.60 21.13
C PHE A 42 14.11 -1.18 22.47
N THR A 43 13.71 -0.57 23.60
CA THR A 43 14.09 -0.97 24.96
C THR A 43 12.94 -1.58 25.74
N ALA A 44 11.71 -1.47 25.23
CA ALA A 44 10.57 -2.20 25.76
C ALA A 44 10.87 -3.71 25.75
N PRO A 45 10.73 -4.41 26.89
CA PRO A 45 10.77 -5.87 26.88
C PRO A 45 9.68 -6.33 25.92
N THR A 46 10.04 -7.21 24.98
CA THR A 46 9.09 -7.89 24.10
C THR A 46 7.97 -8.39 24.98
N ALA A 47 6.79 -7.75 24.89
CA ALA A 47 5.62 -8.26 25.57
C ALA A 47 5.46 -9.69 25.05
N SER A 48 5.69 -10.67 25.92
CA SER A 48 5.33 -12.05 25.65
C SER A 48 3.91 -11.99 25.13
N GLU A 49 3.73 -12.40 23.88
CA GLU A 49 2.44 -12.51 23.25
C GLU A 49 1.57 -13.36 24.18
N GLU A 50 0.70 -12.72 24.96
CA GLU A 50 -0.50 -13.41 25.38
C GLU A 50 -1.21 -13.71 24.07
N VAL A 51 -1.21 -15.00 23.73
CA VAL A 51 -2.03 -15.63 22.70
C VAL A 51 -3.48 -15.24 22.93
N LEU A 52 -3.86 -14.07 22.43
CA LEU A 52 -5.24 -13.73 22.15
C LEU A 52 -5.64 -14.67 21.01
N ASP A 53 -6.35 -15.73 21.39
CA ASP A 53 -7.10 -16.59 20.50
C ASP A 53 -7.96 -15.70 19.60
N SER A 54 -7.43 -15.44 18.40
CA SER A 54 -8.01 -14.57 17.40
C SER A 54 -8.46 -15.45 16.25
N SER A 55 -9.59 -16.12 16.46
CA SER A 55 -10.47 -16.50 15.36
C SER A 55 -11.05 -15.23 14.73
N VAL A 56 -10.26 -14.53 13.91
CA VAL A 56 -10.79 -13.58 12.94
C VAL A 56 -9.91 -13.55 11.70
N ALA A 57 -10.58 -13.70 10.56
CA ALA A 57 -10.03 -13.92 9.24
C ALA A 57 -9.03 -12.84 8.78
N ALA A 58 -8.04 -13.29 8.01
CA ALA A 58 -6.98 -12.48 7.44
C ALA A 58 -7.47 -11.41 6.45
N PRO A 59 -6.95 -10.17 6.51
CA PRO A 59 -6.86 -9.30 5.34
C PRO A 59 -5.41 -9.25 4.85
N ALA A 60 -5.24 -9.53 3.56
CA ALA A 60 -3.96 -9.46 2.87
C ALA A 60 -3.56 -8.00 2.57
N PHE A 61 -2.25 -7.79 2.62
CA PHE A 61 -1.49 -6.58 2.35
C PHE A 61 -1.81 -5.91 1.01
N GLY A 62 -1.58 -4.59 0.95
CA GLY A 62 -1.37 -3.88 -0.31
C GLY A 62 -1.30 -2.37 -0.14
N GLN A 63 -0.12 -1.86 0.20
CA GLN A 63 0.26 -0.46 0.01
C GLN A 63 0.04 -0.07 -1.46
N ASP A 64 -0.39 1.17 -1.74
CA ASP A 64 0.58 2.22 -2.06
C ASP A 64 -0.08 3.60 -2.15
N GLN A 65 0.66 4.60 -1.70
CA GLN A 65 0.29 6.00 -1.84
C GLN A 65 0.84 6.52 -3.17
N SER A 66 0.03 7.22 -3.98
CA SER A 66 0.51 8.48 -4.56
C SER A 66 -0.60 9.30 -5.24
N VAL A 67 -0.86 10.43 -4.60
CA VAL A 67 -1.07 11.78 -5.17
C VAL A 67 -1.87 11.87 -6.47
N ALA A 68 -3.18 12.02 -6.35
CA ALA A 68 -4.04 12.51 -7.42
C ALA A 68 -4.12 14.04 -7.37
N ILE A 69 -3.64 14.67 -8.44
CA ILE A 69 -3.90 16.06 -8.77
C ILE A 69 -5.28 16.16 -9.45
N HIS A 70 -6.19 16.93 -8.81
CA HIS A 70 -7.38 17.63 -9.36
C HIS A 70 -8.61 16.82 -9.84
N PRO A 71 -9.79 17.45 -10.09
CA PRO A 71 -10.49 18.46 -9.29
C PRO A 71 -11.99 18.13 -9.06
N ASN A 72 -12.54 18.84 -8.09
CA ASN A 72 -13.92 19.30 -7.93
C ASN A 72 -14.99 18.37 -7.32
N ILE A 73 -15.56 18.94 -6.27
CA ILE A 73 -16.48 18.40 -5.27
C ILE A 73 -17.90 18.38 -5.84
N ARG A 74 -18.62 17.27 -5.65
CA ARG A 74 -20.07 17.28 -5.48
C ARG A 74 -20.44 16.49 -4.24
N SER A 75 -20.60 17.23 -3.15
CA SER A 75 -21.12 16.78 -1.87
C SER A 75 -22.65 16.78 -1.90
N GLN A 76 -23.30 15.64 -1.70
CA GLN A 76 -24.62 15.53 -1.08
C GLN A 76 -24.95 14.05 -0.84
N GLY A 77 -25.08 13.65 0.43
CA GLY A 77 -25.54 12.32 0.85
C GLY A 77 -24.72 11.76 2.00
N GLN A 78 -25.30 11.74 3.20
CA GLN A 78 -24.71 11.22 4.43
C GLN A 78 -24.35 9.74 4.32
N GLY A 79 -23.06 9.48 4.40
CA GLY A 79 -22.42 8.19 4.53
C GLY A 79 -20.94 8.44 4.28
N VAL A 80 -20.05 7.95 5.14
CA VAL A 80 -18.61 7.94 4.81
C VAL A 80 -18.42 6.85 3.75
N GLY A 81 -19.00 7.09 2.56
CA GLY A 81 -18.74 6.31 1.37
C GLY A 81 -17.39 6.78 0.86
N MET A 82 -16.39 5.90 0.93
CA MET A 82 -15.19 6.06 0.12
C MET A 82 -15.62 6.08 -1.35
N ASN A 83 -15.92 7.27 -1.88
CA ASN A 83 -16.22 7.51 -3.29
C ASN A 83 -14.92 7.44 -4.07
N LEU A 84 -14.39 6.23 -4.14
CA LEU A 84 -13.06 5.96 -4.58
C LEU A 84 -13.14 5.64 -6.06
N ALA A 85 -13.03 6.70 -6.86
CA ALA A 85 -12.90 6.59 -8.30
C ALA A 85 -11.55 5.96 -8.61
N TYR A 86 -11.54 4.64 -8.75
CA TYR A 86 -10.36 3.85 -9.04
C TYR A 86 -10.24 3.53 -10.53
N THR A 87 -9.02 3.61 -11.04
CA THR A 87 -8.68 3.10 -12.38
C THR A 87 -8.00 1.74 -12.22
N ILE A 88 -8.64 0.68 -12.72
CA ILE A 88 -8.08 -0.68 -12.70
C ILE A 88 -7.56 -1.01 -14.08
N ASN A 89 -6.29 -1.37 -14.18
CA ASN A 89 -5.68 -1.86 -15.42
C ASN A 89 -5.54 -3.38 -15.34
N LEU A 90 -6.13 -4.08 -16.31
CA LEU A 90 -6.07 -5.54 -16.42
C LEU A 90 -5.38 -5.92 -17.73
N ASN A 91 -4.33 -6.75 -17.64
CA ASN A 91 -3.73 -7.35 -18.83
C ASN A 91 -4.58 -8.56 -19.24
N LEU A 92 -5.28 -8.45 -20.37
CA LEU A 92 -6.08 -9.55 -20.89
C LEU A 92 -5.17 -10.57 -21.57
N PRO A 93 -5.34 -11.87 -21.32
CA PRO A 93 -4.61 -12.89 -22.04
C PRO A 93 -4.91 -12.77 -23.55
N ALA A 94 -3.96 -13.14 -24.39
CA ALA A 94 -4.18 -13.20 -25.83
C ALA A 94 -5.19 -14.32 -26.16
N THR A 95 -6.47 -13.95 -26.20
CA THR A 95 -7.58 -14.84 -26.54
C THR A 95 -8.47 -14.17 -27.57
N SER A 96 -8.95 -14.96 -28.54
CA SER A 96 -9.97 -14.54 -29.51
C SER A 96 -11.35 -15.12 -29.19
N ASP A 97 -11.48 -15.85 -28.08
CA ASP A 97 -12.74 -16.46 -27.67
C ASP A 97 -13.64 -15.46 -26.95
N ILE A 98 -14.80 -15.20 -27.57
CA ILE A 98 -15.84 -14.29 -27.07
C ILE A 98 -16.39 -14.77 -25.71
N ALA A 99 -16.45 -16.09 -25.47
CA ALA A 99 -16.94 -16.64 -24.20
C ALA A 99 -16.02 -16.29 -23.02
N VAL A 100 -14.70 -16.25 -23.25
CA VAL A 100 -13.70 -15.88 -22.24
C VAL A 100 -13.83 -14.40 -21.87
N PHE A 101 -13.97 -13.51 -22.87
CA PHE A 101 -14.21 -12.09 -22.60
C PHE A 101 -15.49 -11.87 -21.80
N ASN A 102 -16.59 -12.54 -22.19
CA ASN A 102 -17.87 -12.43 -21.49
C ASN A 102 -17.78 -12.90 -20.03
N ALA A 103 -17.04 -13.98 -19.76
CA ALA A 103 -16.82 -14.46 -18.40
C ALA A 103 -16.02 -13.45 -17.56
N ILE A 104 -14.99 -12.83 -18.13
CA ILE A 104 -14.18 -11.80 -17.45
C ILE A 104 -15.04 -10.57 -17.13
N PHE A 105 -15.77 -10.02 -18.10
CA PHE A 105 -16.61 -8.84 -17.86
C PHE A 105 -17.77 -9.11 -16.90
N LYS A 106 -18.37 -10.30 -16.96
CA LYS A 106 -19.39 -10.73 -16.01
C LYS A 106 -18.83 -10.78 -14.59
N SER A 107 -17.66 -11.41 -14.41
CA SER A 107 -16.96 -11.47 -13.12
C SER A 107 -16.60 -10.08 -12.59
N LEU A 108 -16.10 -9.18 -13.44
CA LEU A 108 -15.79 -7.80 -13.03
C LEU A 108 -17.03 -7.04 -12.58
N ARG A 109 -18.14 -7.19 -13.30
CA ARG A 109 -19.41 -6.55 -12.93
C ARG A 109 -19.92 -7.05 -11.59
N GLU A 110 -19.90 -8.37 -11.38
CA GLU A 110 -20.43 -9.00 -10.16
C GLU A 110 -19.59 -8.72 -8.91
N ASN A 111 -18.27 -8.52 -9.06
CA ASN A 111 -17.36 -8.35 -7.92
C ASN A 111 -16.99 -6.88 -7.63
N LEU A 112 -17.04 -5.99 -8.63
CA LEU A 112 -16.55 -4.61 -8.49
C LEU A 112 -17.63 -3.54 -8.69
N LEU A 113 -18.72 -3.89 -9.37
CA LEU A 113 -19.82 -2.98 -9.71
C LEU A 113 -21.14 -3.42 -9.09
N GLN A 114 -21.10 -4.14 -7.96
CA GLN A 114 -22.31 -4.32 -7.16
C GLN A 114 -22.82 -2.92 -6.80
N ASP A 115 -23.97 -2.56 -7.38
CA ASP A 115 -24.75 -1.45 -6.91
C ASP A 115 -24.96 -1.71 -5.41
N GLY A 116 -24.39 -0.84 -4.58
CA GLY A 116 -24.65 -0.84 -3.15
C GLY A 116 -26.13 -0.56 -2.95
N ASP A 117 -26.92 -1.63 -2.94
CA ASP A 117 -28.36 -1.60 -2.77
C ASP A 117 -28.69 -2.12 -1.37
N ALA A 118 -29.34 -1.23 -0.61
CA ALA A 118 -29.84 -1.29 0.78
C ALA A 118 -28.84 -1.08 1.92
#